data_AF-A0A3A3YU08-F1
#
_entry.id   AF-A0A3A3YU08-F1
#
_cell.length_a   1.000
_cell.length_b   1.000
_cell.length_c   1.000
_cell.angle_alpha   90.00
_cell.angle_beta   90.00
_cell.angle_gamma   90.00
#
_symmetry.space_group_name_H-M   'P 1'
#
loop_
_entity.id
_entity.type
_entity.pdbx_description
1 polymer ?
#
loop_
_entity_poly.entity_id
_entity_poly.type
_entity_poly.pdbx_seq_one_letter_code
_entity_poly.pdbx_strand_id
1 'polypeptide(L)'
;MTAAAPARATWAGPVPPPPAQPLPTPPAERGRLTVAPRVVERVAAAAAARVPGAGGVRHGVLGALGGLGGDAADPRTADVGARVDGDVAVVSLALSVRWPEDVRRVVAAVREAVRTEVARTCAVRVLRVDVEVLRLDASVPDRPRVR
;
A
#
# COMPACT_ATOMS: atom_id res chain seq x y z
N MET A 1 -48.05 -21.91 -43.71
CA MET A 1 -46.94 -22.86 -43.49
C MET A 1 -45.93 -22.23 -42.53
N THR A 2 -45.97 -22.59 -41.25
CA THR A 2 -44.79 -22.50 -40.36
C THR A 2 -45.00 -23.54 -39.26
N ALA A 3 -44.29 -24.66 -39.35
CA ALA A 3 -44.36 -25.74 -38.39
C ALA A 3 -43.64 -25.32 -37.10
N ALA A 4 -44.33 -25.41 -35.97
CA ALA A 4 -43.79 -25.09 -34.66
C ALA A 4 -42.63 -26.03 -34.31
N ALA A 5 -41.49 -25.47 -33.90
CA ALA A 5 -40.32 -26.21 -33.49
C ALA A 5 -40.59 -27.03 -32.21
N PRO A 6 -40.08 -28.27 -32.10
CA PRO A 6 -40.31 -29.08 -30.90
C PRO A 6 -39.52 -28.52 -29.71
N ALA A 7 -40.21 -28.36 -28.58
CA ALA A 7 -39.61 -27.93 -27.32
C ALA A 7 -38.59 -28.98 -26.84
N ARG A 8 -37.35 -28.54 -26.58
CA ARG A 8 -36.31 -29.39 -25.99
C ARG A 8 -36.71 -29.76 -24.57
N ALA A 9 -36.90 -31.05 -24.31
CA ALA A 9 -37.07 -31.56 -22.96
C ALA A 9 -35.77 -31.38 -22.18
N THR A 10 -35.74 -30.44 -21.24
CA THR A 10 -34.71 -30.35 -20.22
C THR A 10 -34.91 -31.51 -19.25
N TRP A 11 -33.97 -32.45 -19.22
CA TRP A 11 -33.93 -33.50 -18.21
C TRP A 11 -33.76 -32.85 -16.83
N ALA A 12 -34.80 -32.95 -16.00
CA ALA A 12 -34.84 -32.49 -14.61
C ALA A 12 -34.48 -33.64 -13.64
N GLY A 13 -33.51 -34.48 -14.00
CA GLY A 13 -33.03 -35.50 -13.07
C GLY A 13 -32.32 -34.85 -11.88
N PRO A 14 -32.29 -35.53 -10.73
CA PRO A 14 -31.62 -35.02 -9.55
C PRO A 14 -30.14 -34.78 -9.87
N VAL A 15 -29.70 -33.53 -9.75
CA VAL A 15 -28.28 -33.17 -9.76
C VAL A 15 -27.65 -33.89 -8.57
N PRO A 16 -26.66 -34.79 -8.78
CA PRO A 16 -25.97 -35.40 -7.65
C PRO A 16 -25.36 -34.28 -6.80
N PRO A 17 -25.42 -34.38 -5.46
CA PRO A 17 -24.84 -33.37 -4.61
C PRO A 17 -23.37 -33.16 -5.00
N PRO A 18 -22.88 -31.91 -5.00
CA PRO A 18 -21.47 -31.66 -5.28
C PRO A 18 -20.62 -32.55 -4.34
N PRO A 19 -19.47 -33.04 -4.82
CA PRO A 19 -18.60 -33.87 -3.98
C PRO A 19 -18.33 -33.13 -2.67
N ALA A 20 -18.36 -33.87 -1.56
CA ALA A 20 -18.10 -33.32 -0.24
C ALA A 20 -16.77 -32.56 -0.28
N GLN A 21 -16.82 -31.26 -0.06
CA GLN A 21 -15.61 -30.47 -0.05
C GLN A 21 -14.78 -30.88 1.18
N PRO A 22 -13.45 -31.07 1.02
CA PRO A 22 -12.59 -31.32 2.17
C PRO A 22 -12.80 -30.22 3.21
N LEU A 23 -12.88 -30.62 4.49
CA LEU A 23 -12.93 -29.66 5.59
C LEU A 23 -11.70 -28.74 5.50
N PRO A 24 -11.85 -27.42 5.70
CA PRO A 24 -10.72 -26.51 5.68
C PRO A 24 -9.68 -26.94 6.72
N THR A 25 -8.42 -27.05 6.31
CA THR A 25 -7.30 -27.34 7.22
C THR A 25 -7.28 -26.32 8.37
N PRO A 26 -7.16 -26.74 9.64
CA PRO A 26 -7.12 -25.83 10.79
C PRO A 26 -6.05 -24.74 10.66
N PRO A 27 -6.25 -23.52 11.22
CA PRO A 27 -5.28 -22.42 11.11
C PRO A 27 -3.86 -22.79 11.51
N ALA A 28 -3.69 -23.61 12.56
CA ALA A 28 -2.40 -24.04 13.08
C ALA A 28 -1.61 -24.94 12.11
N GLU A 29 -2.29 -25.58 11.16
CA GLU A 29 -1.70 -26.52 10.20
C GLU A 29 -1.45 -25.88 8.82
N ARG A 30 -1.86 -24.62 8.61
CA ARG A 30 -1.77 -23.91 7.32
C ARG A 30 -0.39 -23.33 6.98
N GLY A 31 0.63 -23.59 7.80
CA GLY A 31 1.98 -23.04 7.65
C GLY A 31 2.10 -21.59 8.13
N ARG A 32 3.24 -20.94 7.84
CA ARG A 32 3.54 -19.57 8.31
C ARG A 32 3.72 -18.60 7.14
N LEU A 33 3.07 -17.44 7.22
CA LEU A 33 3.34 -16.32 6.32
C LEU A 33 4.60 -15.58 6.79
N THR A 34 5.57 -15.42 5.90
CA THR A 34 6.76 -14.61 6.13
C THR A 34 6.78 -13.46 5.14
N VAL A 35 6.66 -12.23 5.64
CA VAL A 35 6.68 -11.02 4.82
C VAL A 35 8.07 -10.40 4.86
N ALA A 36 8.69 -10.24 3.69
CA ALA A 36 9.97 -9.57 3.60
C ALA A 36 9.83 -8.07 3.97
N PRO A 37 10.81 -7.47 4.68
CA PRO A 37 10.77 -6.05 5.03
C PRO A 37 10.49 -5.11 3.85
N ARG A 38 11.05 -5.42 2.67
CA ARG A 38 10.83 -4.66 1.42
C ARG A 38 9.37 -4.56 1.00
N VAL A 39 8.54 -5.56 1.32
CA VAL A 39 7.09 -5.52 1.02
C VAL A 39 6.40 -4.52 1.95
N VAL A 40 6.76 -4.51 3.23
CA VAL A 40 6.23 -3.54 4.20
C VAL A 40 6.62 -2.12 3.80
N GLU A 41 7.86 -1.90 3.35
CA GLU A 41 8.32 -0.61 2.81
C GLU A 41 7.46 -0.15 1.63
N ARG A 42 7.24 -1.02 0.63
CA ARG A 42 6.42 -0.70 -0.56
C ARG A 42 4.98 -0.36 -0.19
N VAL A 43 4.36 -1.12 0.71
CA VAL A 43 2.99 -0.87 1.17
C VAL A 43 2.89 0.44 1.95
N ALA A 44 3.84 0.70 2.85
CA ALA A 44 3.87 1.94 3.62
C ALA A 44 4.10 3.17 2.73
N ALA A 45 5.02 3.09 1.76
CA ALA A 45 5.26 4.14 0.79
C ALA A 45 4.01 4.45 -0.05
N ALA A 46 3.32 3.40 -0.51
CA ALA A 46 2.06 3.55 -1.25
C ALA A 46 0.94 4.14 -0.38
N ALA A 47 0.84 3.75 0.90
CA ALA A 47 -0.15 4.29 1.82
C ALA A 47 0.09 5.79 2.10
N ALA A 48 1.35 6.17 2.37
CA ALA A 48 1.74 7.55 2.60
C ALA A 48 1.45 8.44 1.37
N ALA A 49 1.72 7.95 0.16
CA ALA A 49 1.47 8.68 -1.08
C ALA A 49 -0.02 8.96 -1.36
N ARG A 50 -0.95 8.23 -0.72
CA ARG A 50 -2.40 8.48 -0.84
C ARG A 50 -2.90 9.56 0.12
N VAL A 51 -2.08 9.99 1.10
CA VAL A 51 -2.49 11.01 2.06
C VAL A 51 -2.37 12.39 1.41
N PRO A 52 -3.46 13.17 1.30
CA PRO A 52 -3.39 14.54 0.82
C PRO A 52 -2.43 15.37 1.67
N GLY A 53 -1.65 16.22 1.00
CA GLY A 53 -0.65 17.06 1.66
C GLY A 53 0.70 16.39 1.91
N ALA A 54 0.80 15.06 1.85
CA ALA A 54 2.09 14.35 1.89
C ALA A 54 2.73 14.30 0.50
N GLY A 55 4.02 14.56 0.42
CA GLY A 55 4.81 14.52 -0.81
C GLY A 55 6.11 13.72 -0.64
N GLY A 56 6.73 13.42 -1.78
CA GLY A 56 8.01 12.72 -1.83
C GLY A 56 9.21 13.63 -1.53
N VAL A 57 10.27 13.04 -0.98
CA VAL A 57 11.53 13.74 -0.77
C VAL A 57 12.32 13.68 -2.07
N ARG A 58 12.46 14.81 -2.77
CA ARG A 58 13.40 14.87 -3.90
C ARG A 58 14.82 14.97 -3.33
N HIS A 59 15.55 13.86 -3.31
CA HIS A 59 17.00 13.90 -3.12
C HIS A 59 17.63 14.60 -4.34
N GLY A 60 17.94 15.89 -4.21
CA GLY A 60 18.66 16.63 -5.24
C GLY A 60 20.02 15.99 -5.48
N VAL A 61 20.30 15.63 -6.74
CA VAL A 61 21.59 15.30 -7.41
C VAL A 61 22.49 14.22 -6.79
N LEU A 62 22.41 13.92 -5.49
CA LEU A 62 23.22 12.91 -4.79
C LEU A 62 22.52 11.54 -4.65
N GLY A 63 21.30 11.40 -5.18
CA GLY A 63 20.60 10.11 -5.27
C GLY A 63 21.13 9.18 -6.37
N ALA A 64 22.03 9.67 -7.24
CA ALA A 64 22.58 8.90 -8.35
C ALA A 64 23.77 8.00 -7.96
N LEU A 65 24.36 8.15 -6.76
CA LEU A 65 25.61 7.46 -6.40
C LEU A 65 25.54 6.63 -5.10
N GLY A 66 24.37 6.51 -4.44
CA GLY A 66 24.32 5.98 -3.07
C GLY A 66 23.28 4.91 -2.74
N GLY A 67 22.46 4.43 -3.70
CA GLY A 67 21.45 3.42 -3.45
C GLY A 67 21.71 2.13 -4.23
N LEU A 68 22.48 1.21 -3.65
CA LEU A 68 22.60 -0.15 -4.17
C LEU A 68 21.21 -0.82 -4.15
N GLY A 69 20.62 -0.98 -5.33
CA GLY A 69 19.56 -1.96 -5.61
C GLY A 69 18.13 -1.49 -5.32
N GLY A 70 17.46 -0.98 -6.35
CA GLY A 70 16.01 -0.89 -6.39
C GLY A 70 15.52 0.15 -7.38
N ASP A 71 14.60 -0.25 -8.26
CA ASP A 71 13.89 0.54 -9.28
C ASP A 71 13.84 2.05 -8.99
N ALA A 72 14.14 2.86 -10.00
CA ALA A 72 14.03 4.32 -9.99
C ALA A 72 12.78 4.77 -9.20
N ALA A 73 13.00 5.18 -7.95
CA ALA A 73 11.92 5.58 -7.05
C ALA A 73 11.20 6.78 -7.68
N ASP A 74 9.87 6.71 -7.82
CA ASP A 74 9.09 7.85 -8.28
C ASP A 74 9.39 9.02 -7.33
N PRO A 75 9.83 10.18 -7.84
CA PRO A 75 10.18 11.35 -7.04
C PRO A 75 9.02 11.93 -6.21
N ARG A 76 7.81 11.35 -6.32
CA ARG A 76 6.64 11.64 -5.48
C ARG A 76 6.48 10.73 -4.26
N THR A 77 7.32 9.70 -4.11
CA THR A 77 7.19 8.72 -3.02
C THR A 77 8.04 9.13 -1.82
N ALA A 78 7.52 8.92 -0.61
CA ALA A 78 8.29 9.07 0.61
C ALA A 78 9.47 8.07 0.63
N ASP A 79 10.58 8.44 1.25
CA ASP A 79 11.64 7.48 1.58
C ASP A 79 11.19 6.65 2.78
N VAL A 80 11.27 5.33 2.69
CA VAL A 80 10.67 4.42 3.67
C VAL A 80 11.61 3.27 3.99
N GLY A 81 11.82 3.04 5.28
CA GLY A 81 12.48 1.84 5.81
C GLY A 81 11.55 1.04 6.70
N ALA A 82 11.69 -0.29 6.70
CA ALA A 82 10.98 -1.15 7.62
C ALA A 82 11.92 -2.18 8.28
N ARG A 83 11.67 -2.44 9.56
CA ARG A 83 12.22 -3.60 10.27
C ARG A 83 11.07 -4.49 10.69
N VAL A 84 11.18 -5.78 10.37
CA VAL A 84 10.15 -6.79 10.66
C VAL A 84 10.80 -7.88 11.49
N ASP A 85 10.18 -8.18 12.63
CA ASP A 85 10.52 -9.31 13.49
C ASP A 85 9.25 -10.10 13.78
N GLY A 86 9.18 -11.33 13.26
CA GLY A 86 8.01 -12.18 13.38
C GLY A 86 6.76 -11.55 12.75
N ASP A 87 5.78 -11.21 13.59
CA ASP A 87 4.52 -10.55 13.22
C ASP A 87 4.52 -9.05 13.58
N VAL A 88 5.65 -8.48 14.01
CA VAL A 88 5.76 -7.08 14.45
C VAL A 88 6.63 -6.29 13.48
N ALA A 89 6.20 -5.08 13.13
CA ALA A 89 6.94 -4.17 12.27
C ALA A 89 7.15 -2.79 12.91
N VAL A 90 8.32 -2.21 12.66
CA VAL A 90 8.63 -0.79 12.89
C VAL A 90 8.90 -0.16 11.54
N VAL A 91 8.22 0.95 11.25
CA VAL A 91 8.30 1.66 9.97
C VAL A 91 8.85 3.06 10.19
N SER A 92 9.79 3.50 9.36
CA SER A 92 10.32 4.86 9.37
C SER A 92 10.08 5.49 7.99
N LEU A 93 9.59 6.73 7.95
CA LEU A 93 9.29 7.45 6.72
C LEU A 93 9.87 8.87 6.77
N ALA A 94 10.49 9.30 5.67
CA ALA A 94 10.83 10.68 5.42
C ALA A 94 9.99 11.22 4.26
N LEU A 95 9.35 12.37 4.46
CA LEU A 95 8.41 12.97 3.50
C LEU A 95 8.48 14.49 3.49
N SER A 96 7.90 15.11 2.45
CA SER A 96 7.58 16.54 2.44
C SER A 96 6.11 16.76 2.77
N VAL A 97 5.79 17.95 3.31
CA VAL A 97 4.39 18.37 3.52
C VAL A 97 4.09 19.59 2.69
N ARG A 98 2.94 19.61 2.02
CA ARG A 98 2.48 20.76 1.25
C ARG A 98 2.17 21.93 2.18
N TRP A 99 2.74 23.09 1.93
CA TRP A 99 2.30 24.34 2.56
C TRP A 99 1.04 24.88 1.85
N PRO A 100 0.04 25.43 2.56
CA PRO A 100 -0.02 25.76 4.00
C PRO A 100 -0.70 24.69 4.89
N GLU A 101 -0.66 23.41 4.53
CA GLU A 101 -1.35 22.39 5.33
C GLU A 101 -0.74 22.23 6.74
N ASP A 102 -1.59 21.83 7.70
CA ASP A 102 -1.15 21.55 9.07
C ASP A 102 -0.31 20.27 9.10
N VAL A 103 0.99 20.45 9.35
CA VAL A 103 1.97 19.36 9.43
C VAL A 103 1.56 18.28 10.43
N ARG A 104 1.00 18.64 11.59
CA ARG A 104 0.60 17.66 12.61
C ARG A 104 -0.57 16.82 12.11
N ARG A 105 -1.54 17.46 11.46
CA ARG A 105 -2.68 16.78 10.86
C ARG A 105 -2.26 15.82 9.75
N VAL A 106 -1.39 16.27 8.84
CA VAL A 106 -0.86 15.43 7.75
C VAL A 106 -0.06 14.25 8.30
N VAL A 107 0.84 14.49 9.26
CA VAL A 107 1.64 13.42 9.90
C VAL A 107 0.76 12.41 10.65
N ALA A 108 -0.29 12.87 11.35
CA ALA A 108 -1.24 11.97 12.01
C ALA A 108 -1.98 11.09 10.98
N ALA A 109 -2.43 11.69 9.87
CA ALA A 109 -3.08 10.97 8.78
C ALA A 109 -2.14 9.94 8.12
N VAL A 110 -0.87 10.29 7.89
CA VAL A 110 0.14 9.35 7.38
C VAL A 110 0.37 8.20 8.35
N ARG A 111 0.52 8.47 9.64
CA ARG A 111 0.72 7.42 10.67
C ARG A 111 -0.43 6.43 10.69
N GLU A 112 -1.67 6.94 10.61
CA GLU A 112 -2.85 6.09 10.57
C GLU A 112 -2.91 5.30 9.27
N ALA A 113 -2.81 5.95 8.11
CA ALA A 113 -2.87 5.27 6.81
C ALA A 113 -1.83 4.16 6.67
N VAL A 114 -0.59 4.41 7.08
CA VAL A 114 0.49 3.40 7.07
C VAL A 114 0.16 2.26 8.03
N ARG A 115 -0.27 2.56 9.26
CA ARG A 115 -0.63 1.54 10.26
C ARG A 115 -1.77 0.65 9.75
N THR A 116 -2.82 1.24 9.20
CA THR A 116 -3.99 0.53 8.68
C THR A 116 -3.62 -0.35 7.47
N GLU A 117 -2.96 0.22 6.46
CA GLU A 117 -2.70 -0.49 5.21
C GLU A 117 -1.65 -1.59 5.37
N VAL A 118 -0.62 -1.38 6.19
CA VAL A 118 0.38 -2.42 6.50
C VAL A 118 -0.26 -3.57 7.29
N ALA A 119 -1.06 -3.26 8.30
CA ALA A 119 -1.75 -4.31 9.07
C ALA A 119 -2.71 -5.12 8.19
N ARG A 120 -3.46 -4.42 7.32
CA ARG A 120 -4.41 -5.04 6.40
C ARG A 120 -3.73 -5.91 5.34
N THR A 121 -2.63 -5.44 4.74
CA THR A 121 -2.03 -6.07 3.56
C THR A 121 -0.97 -7.10 3.90
N CYS A 122 -0.17 -6.83 4.94
CA CYS A 122 0.96 -7.67 5.31
C CYS A 122 0.66 -8.59 6.50
N ALA A 123 -0.51 -8.46 7.14
CA ALA A 123 -0.86 -9.21 8.35
C ALA A 123 0.20 -9.09 9.47
N VAL A 124 0.87 -7.94 9.56
CA VAL A 124 1.83 -7.62 10.63
C VAL A 124 1.31 -6.48 11.50
N ARG A 125 1.58 -6.55 12.80
CA ARG A 125 1.27 -5.51 13.77
C ARG A 125 2.32 -4.42 13.71
N VAL A 126 1.92 -3.20 13.35
CA VAL A 126 2.82 -2.04 13.38
C VAL A 126 2.95 -1.52 14.82
N LEU A 127 4.12 -1.70 15.41
CA LEU A 127 4.43 -1.21 16.75
C LEU A 127 4.56 0.32 16.74
N ARG A 128 5.37 0.82 15.82
CA ARG A 128 5.70 2.25 15.70
C ARG A 128 5.83 2.65 14.23
N VAL A 129 5.38 3.86 13.95
CA VAL A 129 5.63 4.56 12.70
C VAL A 129 6.41 5.81 13.06
N ASP A 130 7.61 5.99 12.56
CA ASP A 130 8.42 7.19 12.76
C ASP A 130 8.32 8.04 11.49
N VAL A 131 7.99 9.32 11.64
CA VAL A 131 7.77 10.22 10.49
C VAL A 131 8.67 11.44 10.66
N GLU A 132 9.55 11.63 9.68
CA GLU A 132 10.41 12.80 9.55
C GLU A 132 9.90 13.67 8.39
N VAL A 133 9.64 14.95 8.70
CA VAL A 133 9.23 15.93 7.70
C VAL A 133 10.45 16.72 7.27
N LEU A 134 11.02 16.37 6.13
CA LEU A 134 12.28 16.97 5.67
C LEU A 134 12.10 18.34 5.04
N ARG A 135 10.96 18.59 4.39
CA ARG A 135 10.70 19.84 3.65
C ARG A 135 9.23 20.22 3.66
N LEU A 136 8.97 21.52 3.50
CA LEU A 136 7.65 22.06 3.20
C LEU A 136 7.59 22.51 1.75
N ASP A 137 6.75 21.87 0.94
CA ASP A 137 6.62 22.21 -0.47
C ASP A 137 5.59 23.33 -0.64
N ALA A 138 6.07 24.52 -0.98
CA ALA A 138 5.21 25.63 -1.35
C ALA A 138 4.58 25.35 -2.73
N SER A 139 3.25 25.24 -2.79
CA SER A 139 2.54 25.31 -4.06
C SER A 139 2.55 26.77 -4.52
N VAL A 140 3.64 27.23 -5.11
CA VAL A 140 3.65 28.51 -5.80
C VAL A 140 2.94 28.28 -7.14
N PRO A 141 1.76 28.89 -7.39
CA PRO A 141 1.16 28.83 -8.71
C PRO A 141 2.14 29.47 -9.72
N ASP A 142 2.33 28.82 -10.86
CA ASP A 142 3.18 29.34 -11.94
C ASP A 142 2.56 30.64 -12.46
N ARG A 143 3.00 31.77 -11.91
CA ARG A 143 2.61 33.09 -12.40
C ARG A 143 3.64 33.50 -13.45
N PRO A 144 3.22 33.95 -14.63
CA PRO A 144 4.14 34.47 -15.63
C PRO A 144 4.95 35.61 -15.00
N ARG A 145 6.28 35.46 -14.99
CA ARG A 145 7.19 36.50 -14.47
C ARG A 145 7.11 37.67 -15.44
N VAL A 146 6.54 38.79 -14.98
CA VAL A 146 6.58 40.04 -15.74
C VAL A 146 8.05 40.48 -15.80
N ARG A 147 8.59 40.59 -17.01
CA ARG A 147 9.90 41.18 -17.30
C ARG A 147 9.75 42.65 -17.63
#